data_AF-A0A950G557-F1
#
_entry.id   AF-A0A950G557-F1
#
_cell.length_a   1.000
_cell.length_b   1.000
_cell.length_c   1.000
_cell.angle_alpha   90.00
_cell.angle_beta   90.00
_cell.angle_gamma   90.00
#
_symmetry.space_group_name_H-M   'P 1'
#
loop_
_entity.id
_entity.type
_entity.pdbx_description
1 polymer ?
#
loop_
_entity_poly.entity_id
_entity_poly.type
_entity_poly.pdbx_seq_one_letter_code
_entity_poly.pdbx_strand_id
1 'polypeptide(L)'
;MFALTALMLGSSCHADEAAARPLPAASAPAPMLAPTTPRQPPSPQEMQKIMDATMGAMVPMMGRMTEAMIEAQLSIAAQPQTAERIATFKRNLYEALIKKGFTKAEALQLVIATGIPSATPASK
;
A
#
# COMPACT_ATOMS: atom_id res chain seq x y z
N MET A 1 5.63 -38.10 31.93
CA MET A 1 4.39 -38.70 32.47
C MET A 1 3.77 -37.71 33.45
N PHE A 2 2.44 -37.62 33.49
CA PHE A 2 1.57 -36.48 33.90
C PHE A 2 1.39 -35.46 32.75
N ALA A 3 0.34 -35.50 31.90
CA ALA A 3 -1.12 -35.51 32.14
C ALA A 3 -1.54 -34.27 32.97
N LEU A 4 -2.55 -33.46 32.65
CA LEU A 4 -3.75 -33.62 31.83
C LEU A 4 -4.45 -32.23 31.76
N THR A 5 -5.21 -31.98 30.70
CA THR A 5 -6.46 -31.19 30.61
C THR A 5 -6.53 -29.73 31.10
N ALA A 6 -6.87 -28.82 30.17
CA ALA A 6 -7.89 -27.79 30.45
C ALA A 6 -8.56 -27.27 29.16
N LEU A 7 -9.86 -27.56 29.07
CA LEU A 7 -11.01 -26.82 28.51
C LEU A 7 -10.85 -26.03 27.20
N MET A 8 -11.56 -26.37 26.11
CA MET A 8 -13.01 -26.17 25.86
C MET A 8 -13.48 -24.72 25.99
N LEU A 9 -13.68 -24.03 24.85
CA LEU A 9 -14.63 -22.95 24.54
C LEU A 9 -14.23 -22.47 23.13
N GLY A 10 -15.06 -22.42 22.08
CA GLY A 10 -16.50 -22.58 21.94
C GLY A 10 -16.89 -22.10 20.54
N SER A 11 -18.19 -22.21 20.24
CA SER A 11 -18.90 -21.51 19.16
C SER A 11 -18.85 -22.14 17.77
N SER A 12 -19.76 -23.11 17.63
CA SER A 12 -20.57 -23.37 16.45
C SER A 12 -21.08 -22.08 15.79
N CYS A 13 -20.77 -21.89 14.51
CA CYS A 13 -21.56 -21.06 13.63
C CYS A 13 -22.31 -21.98 12.66
N HIS A 14 -23.56 -22.26 13.01
CA HIS A 14 -24.59 -22.67 12.06
C HIS A 14 -24.94 -21.44 11.20
N ALA A 15 -24.89 -21.61 9.88
CA ALA A 15 -25.68 -20.83 8.93
C ALA A 15 -26.46 -21.88 8.12
N ASP A 16 -27.65 -22.27 8.58
CA ASP A 16 -28.94 -21.68 8.18
C ASP A 16 -29.09 -21.61 6.66
N GLU A 17 -29.39 -22.79 6.10
CA GLU A 17 -29.80 -23.05 4.74
C GLU A 17 -31.26 -22.58 4.57
N ALA A 18 -31.41 -21.28 4.31
CA ALA A 18 -32.70 -20.65 4.10
C ALA A 18 -33.08 -20.62 2.60
N ALA A 19 -34.08 -21.45 2.29
CA ALA A 19 -35.19 -21.15 1.41
C ALA A 19 -34.92 -20.84 -0.08
N ALA A 20 -35.11 -21.90 -0.87
CA ALA A 20 -35.50 -21.87 -2.27
C ALA A 20 -36.62 -20.84 -2.55
N ARG A 21 -36.40 -19.96 -3.53
CA ARG A 21 -37.45 -19.21 -4.22
C ARG A 21 -37.40 -19.58 -5.71
N PRO A 22 -38.53 -19.95 -6.34
CA PRO A 22 -38.58 -20.25 -7.76
C PRO A 22 -38.40 -18.97 -8.59
N LEU A 23 -37.54 -19.05 -9.60
CA LEU A 23 -37.30 -17.99 -10.59
C LEU A 23 -38.54 -17.85 -11.51
N PRO A 24 -39.08 -16.63 -11.71
CA PRO A 24 -40.00 -16.39 -12.82
C PRO A 24 -39.22 -16.33 -14.14
N ALA A 25 -39.61 -17.19 -15.09
CA ALA A 25 -39.18 -17.11 -16.48
C ALA A 25 -39.74 -15.84 -17.13
N ALA A 26 -38.91 -14.81 -17.25
CA ALA A 26 -39.21 -13.61 -18.03
C ALA A 26 -38.43 -13.68 -19.36
N SER A 27 -39.18 -13.86 -20.44
CA SER A 27 -38.74 -13.85 -21.83
C SER A 27 -38.13 -12.48 -22.16
N ALA A 28 -36.81 -12.41 -22.32
CA ALA A 28 -36.14 -11.21 -22.82
C ALA A 28 -36.27 -11.13 -24.35
N PRO A 29 -36.63 -9.96 -24.94
CA PRO A 29 -36.49 -9.74 -26.37
C PRO A 29 -35.00 -9.70 -26.73
N ALA A 30 -34.63 -10.45 -27.77
CA ALA A 30 -33.28 -10.49 -28.30
C ALA A 30 -32.79 -9.06 -28.62
N PRO A 31 -31.63 -8.62 -28.11
CA PRO A 31 -31.03 -7.39 -28.60
C PRO A 31 -30.58 -7.63 -30.04
N MET A 32 -31.21 -6.92 -30.98
CA MET A 32 -30.68 -6.78 -32.34
C MET A 32 -29.24 -6.30 -32.23
N LEU A 33 -28.30 -7.17 -32.57
CA LEU A 33 -26.89 -6.84 -32.73
C LEU A 33 -26.77 -5.83 -33.86
N ALA A 34 -26.59 -4.56 -33.52
CA ALA A 34 -26.16 -3.54 -34.47
C ALA A 34 -24.76 -3.93 -35.00
N PRO A 35 -24.49 -3.76 -36.30
CA PRO A 35 -23.22 -4.13 -36.90
C PRO A 35 -22.08 -3.33 -36.25
N THR A 36 -21.14 -4.04 -35.64
CA THR A 36 -19.86 -3.50 -35.19
C THR A 36 -19.03 -3.15 -36.41
N THR A 37 -19.04 -1.87 -36.81
CA THR A 37 -18.06 -1.34 -37.75
C THR A 37 -16.64 -1.64 -37.24
N PRO A 38 -15.72 -2.15 -38.09
CA PRO A 38 -14.34 -2.39 -37.71
C PRO A 38 -13.71 -1.08 -37.22
N ARG A 39 -13.31 -1.03 -35.94
CA ARG A 39 -12.55 0.11 -35.40
C ARG A 39 -11.19 0.13 -36.10
N GLN A 40 -11.02 1.04 -37.03
CA GLN A 40 -9.74 1.30 -37.66
C GLN A 40 -8.74 1.76 -36.57
N PRO A 41 -7.52 1.21 -36.51
CA PRO A 41 -6.55 1.60 -35.50
C PRO A 41 -6.22 3.10 -35.66
N PRO A 42 -6.10 3.85 -34.54
CA PRO A 42 -5.85 5.28 -34.60
C PRO A 42 -4.54 5.58 -35.31
N SER A 43 -4.52 6.66 -36.08
CA SER A 43 -3.30 7.11 -36.74
C SER A 43 -2.24 7.49 -35.69
N PRO A 44 -0.94 7.48 -36.04
CA PRO A 44 0.12 7.88 -35.11
C PRO A 44 -0.06 9.29 -34.52
N GLN A 45 -0.62 10.22 -35.31
CA GLN A 45 -0.92 11.59 -34.86
C GLN A 45 -2.09 11.65 -33.87
N GLU A 46 -3.11 10.80 -34.05
CA GLU A 46 -4.20 10.67 -33.08
C GLU A 46 -3.72 10.00 -31.80
N MET A 47 -2.82 9.00 -31.92
CA MET A 47 -2.23 8.34 -30.77
C MET A 47 -1.42 9.31 -29.89
N GLN A 48 -0.66 10.24 -30.50
CA GLN A 48 0.05 11.28 -29.75
C GLN A 48 -0.90 12.20 -28.99
N LYS A 49 -1.98 12.67 -29.64
CA LYS A 49 -2.99 13.53 -28.99
C LYS A 49 -3.69 12.82 -27.83
N ILE A 50 -3.95 11.52 -27.98
CA ILE A 50 -4.52 10.69 -26.91
C ILE A 50 -3.53 10.57 -25.75
N MET A 51 -2.25 10.34 -26.01
CA MET A 51 -1.22 10.28 -24.98
C MET A 51 -1.07 11.61 -24.25
N ASP A 52 -0.99 12.73 -24.95
CA ASP A 52 -0.83 14.06 -24.37
C ASP A 52 -2.04 14.43 -23.50
N ALA A 53 -3.25 14.15 -23.96
CA ALA A 53 -4.47 14.36 -23.19
C ALA A 53 -4.52 13.47 -21.94
N THR A 54 -4.08 12.22 -22.07
CA THR A 54 -4.09 11.24 -20.97
C THR A 54 -3.04 11.56 -19.91
N MET A 55 -1.81 11.93 -20.31
CA MET A 55 -0.77 12.39 -19.39
C MET A 55 -1.16 13.70 -18.71
N GLY A 56 -1.68 14.67 -19.48
CA GLY A 56 -2.14 15.94 -18.94
C GLY A 56 -3.21 15.79 -17.86
N ALA A 57 -4.10 14.81 -18.00
CA ALA A 57 -5.11 14.51 -17.00
C ALA A 57 -4.58 13.75 -15.76
N MET A 58 -3.50 12.98 -15.90
CA MET A 58 -2.90 12.22 -14.79
C MET A 58 -1.99 13.04 -13.89
N VAL A 59 -1.30 14.06 -14.42
CA VAL A 59 -0.35 14.87 -13.64
C VAL A 59 -0.99 15.46 -12.35
N PRO A 60 -2.19 16.07 -12.38
CA PRO A 60 -2.84 16.56 -11.16
C PRO A 60 -3.28 15.46 -10.19
N MET A 61 -3.56 14.24 -10.69
CA MET A 61 -3.87 13.09 -9.84
C MET A 61 -2.61 12.63 -9.10
N MET A 62 -1.48 12.53 -9.81
CA MET A 62 -0.19 12.16 -9.20
C MET A 62 0.23 13.17 -8.12
N GLY A 63 0.08 14.47 -8.37
CA GLY A 63 0.38 15.51 -7.39
C GLY A 63 -0.37 15.31 -6.06
N ARG A 64 -1.69 15.09 -6.12
CA ARG A 64 -2.52 14.84 -4.93
C ARG A 64 -2.15 13.54 -4.22
N MET A 65 -1.75 12.51 -4.96
CA MET A 65 -1.26 11.26 -4.36
C MET A 65 0.06 11.49 -3.60
N THR A 66 0.98 12.26 -4.19
CA THR A 66 2.25 12.61 -3.55
C THR A 66 2.02 13.43 -2.28
N GLU A 67 1.15 14.44 -2.32
CA GLU A 67 0.78 15.24 -1.13
C GLU A 67 0.21 14.35 -0.02
N ALA A 68 -0.73 13.46 -0.35
CA ALA A 68 -1.30 12.53 0.63
C ALA A 68 -0.25 11.57 1.23
N MET A 69 0.71 11.12 0.42
CA MET A 69 1.80 10.28 0.90
C MET A 69 2.73 11.06 1.85
N ILE A 70 3.08 12.30 1.53
CA ILE A 70 3.90 13.16 2.39
C ILE A 70 3.18 13.42 3.72
N GLU A 71 1.91 13.79 3.67
CA GLU A 71 1.11 14.05 4.88
C GLU A 71 1.01 12.81 5.76
N ALA A 72 0.80 11.63 5.16
CA ALA A 72 0.78 10.37 5.91
C ALA A 72 2.13 10.09 6.60
N GLN A 73 3.25 10.32 5.91
CA GLN A 73 4.58 10.15 6.50
C GLN A 73 4.82 11.13 7.66
N LEU A 74 4.45 12.41 7.48
CA LEU A 74 4.56 13.43 8.53
C LEU A 74 3.70 13.07 9.75
N SER A 75 2.46 12.65 9.52
CA SER A 75 1.53 12.25 10.58
C SER A 75 2.07 11.07 11.39
N ILE A 76 2.60 10.03 10.72
CA ILE A 76 3.22 8.89 11.40
C ILE A 76 4.48 9.31 12.16
N ALA A 77 5.32 10.16 11.55
CA ALA A 77 6.56 10.64 12.17
C ALA A 77 6.29 11.52 13.41
N ALA A 78 5.17 12.24 13.44
CA ALA A 78 4.76 13.08 14.57
C ALA A 78 4.25 12.26 15.78
N GLN A 79 3.97 10.96 15.61
CA GLN A 79 3.52 10.13 16.73
C GLN A 79 4.65 9.94 17.75
N PRO A 80 4.40 10.11 19.06
CA PRO A 80 5.42 9.93 20.10
C PRO A 80 6.09 8.56 20.06
N GLN A 81 5.29 7.51 19.81
CA GLN A 81 5.81 6.14 19.67
C GLN A 81 6.81 6.01 18.51
N THR A 82 6.58 6.72 17.40
CA THR A 82 7.50 6.74 16.27
C THR A 82 8.82 7.43 16.64
N ALA A 83 8.73 8.59 17.31
CA ALA A 83 9.91 9.30 17.79
C ALA A 83 10.76 8.45 18.76
N GLU A 84 10.12 7.74 19.70
CA GLU A 84 10.79 6.82 20.63
C GLU A 84 11.50 5.66 19.92
N ARG A 85 10.87 5.09 18.89
CA ARG A 85 11.47 4.03 18.07
C ARG A 85 12.66 4.55 17.28
N ILE A 86 12.57 5.74 16.68
CA ILE A 86 13.68 6.40 15.98
C ILE A 86 14.84 6.67 16.94
N ALA A 87 14.56 7.23 18.12
CA ALA A 87 15.58 7.50 19.13
C ALA A 87 16.29 6.21 19.59
N THR A 88 15.51 5.14 19.83
CA THR A 88 16.05 3.83 20.18
C THR A 88 16.95 3.27 19.08
N PHE A 89 16.51 3.35 17.82
CA PHE A 89 17.32 2.93 16.67
C PHE A 89 18.64 3.70 16.60
N LYS A 90 18.60 5.04 16.68
CA LYS A 90 19.79 5.91 16.62
C LYS A 90 20.76 5.64 17.77
N ARG A 91 20.25 5.45 19.00
CA ARG A 91 21.06 5.09 20.17
C ARG A 91 21.75 3.74 19.98
N ASN A 92 21.00 2.72 19.56
CA ASN A 92 21.56 1.38 19.35
C ASN A 92 22.64 1.39 18.27
N LEU A 93 22.44 2.15 17.18
CA LEU A 93 23.45 2.33 16.13
C LEU A 93 24.70 3.03 16.67
N TYR A 94 24.54 4.14 17.41
CA TYR A 94 25.66 4.84 18.04
C TYR A 94 26.48 3.92 18.95
N GLU A 95 25.83 3.22 19.88
CA GLU A 95 26.50 2.30 20.80
C GLU A 95 27.21 1.16 20.07
N ALA A 96 26.61 0.63 19.00
CA ALA A 96 27.22 -0.40 18.18
C ALA A 96 28.48 0.10 17.46
N LEU A 97 28.48 1.35 16.98
CA LEU A 97 29.66 1.96 16.35
C LEU A 97 30.79 2.18 17.37
N ILE A 98 30.47 2.68 18.57
CA ILE A 98 31.46 2.80 19.65
C ILE A 98 32.08 1.44 19.99
N LYS A 99 31.25 0.39 20.14
CA LYS A 99 31.72 -0.99 20.40
C LYS A 99 32.61 -1.55 19.28
N LYS A 100 32.46 -1.04 18.05
CA LYS A 100 33.31 -1.40 16.90
C LYS A 100 34.61 -0.61 16.79
N GLY A 101 34.85 0.34 17.71
CA GLY A 101 36.09 1.11 17.75
C GLY A 101 36.05 2.47 17.06
N PHE A 102 34.88 2.92 16.57
CA PHE A 102 34.73 4.29 16.08
C PHE A 102 34.85 5.28 17.25
N THR A 103 35.44 6.44 16.98
CA THR A 103 35.43 7.54 17.95
C THR A 103 34.02 8.09 18.13
N LYS A 104 33.76 8.78 19.24
CA LYS A 104 32.45 9.41 19.50
C LYS A 104 32.03 10.36 18.37
N ALA A 105 32.98 11.12 17.83
CA ALA A 105 32.73 12.05 16.75
C ALA A 105 32.35 11.32 15.45
N GLU A 106 33.11 10.30 15.04
CA GLU A 106 32.82 9.51 13.85
C GLU A 106 31.49 8.76 13.97
N ALA A 107 31.23 8.15 15.12
CA ALA A 107 29.98 7.44 15.38
C ALA A 107 28.77 8.38 15.28
N LEU A 108 28.88 9.60 15.83
CA LEU A 108 27.81 10.60 15.72
C LEU A 108 27.58 11.03 14.27
N GLN A 109 28.65 11.26 13.50
CA GLN A 109 28.53 11.62 12.08
C GLN A 109 27.82 10.52 11.27
N LEU A 110 28.18 9.26 11.50
CA LEU A 110 27.53 8.11 10.85
C LEU A 110 26.06 7.98 11.23
N VAL A 111 25.73 8.20 12.51
CA VAL A 111 24.34 8.17 12.99
C VAL A 111 23.50 9.28 12.35
N ILE A 112 24.07 10.47 12.14
CA ILE A 112 23.39 11.58 11.45
C ILE A 112 23.19 11.25 9.96
N ALA A 113 24.23 10.74 9.29
CA ALA A 113 24.20 10.40 7.87
C ALA A 113 23.28 9.21 7.55
N THR A 114 23.01 8.33 8.52
CA THR A 114 22.15 7.17 8.32
C THR A 114 20.68 7.58 8.35
N GLY A 115 19.95 7.44 7.24
CA GLY A 115 18.50 7.65 7.19
C GLY A 115 17.72 6.75 8.16
N ILE A 116 16.50 7.16 8.50
CA ILE A 116 15.58 6.29 9.25
C ILE A 116 15.12 5.17 8.29
N PRO A 117 15.07 3.90 8.75
CA PRO A 117 14.57 2.81 7.92
C PRO A 117 13.15 3.13 7.40
N SER A 118 12.99 3.14 6.08
CA SER A 118 11.69 3.32 5.41
C SER A 118 11.40 2.10 4.53
N ALA A 119 10.14 1.71 4.46
CA ALA A 119 9.66 0.64 3.58
C ALA A 119 9.45 1.11 2.12
N THR A 120 9.57 2.41 1.84
CA THR A 120 9.53 2.91 0.46
C THR A 120 10.79 2.46 -0.28
N PRO A 121 10.69 1.78 -1.44
CA PRO A 121 11.87 1.45 -2.23
C PRO A 121 12.61 2.75 -2.55
N ALA A 122 13.88 2.82 -2.17
CA ALA A 122 14.73 3.94 -2.54
C ALA A 122 14.78 3.99 -4.07
N SER A 123 14.06 4.94 -4.67
CA SER A 123 14.21 5.28 -6.07
C SER A 123 15.66 5.74 -6.25
N LYS A 124 16.46 4.88 -6.87
CA LYS A 124 17.82 5.23 -7.33
C LYS A 124 17.73 6.18 -8.52
#